data_AF-A0A4Q3TW48-F1
#
_entry.id   AF-A0A4Q3TW48-F1
#
_cell.length_a   1.000
_cell.length_b   1.000
_cell.length_c   1.000
_cell.angle_alpha   90.00
_cell.angle_beta   90.00
_cell.angle_gamma   90.00
#
_symmetry.space_group_name_H-M   'P 1'
#
loop_
_entity.id
_entity.type
_entity.pdbx_description
1 polymer ?
#
loop_
_entity_poly.entity_id
_entity_poly.type
_entity_poly.pdbx_seq_one_letter_code
_entity_poly.pdbx_strand_id
1 'polypeptide(L)'
;MRKLLAAAVAIAPLMAAAGAHAEVVISTVRTTPILTSNATGSAADNIRFSGSGGINLSSGTAVTIDSSNTVTIDSGTNVNVQNAADNSIGVLINGGVTTGLTVRGQILVSDTIGDYPDTDSDGDLDGPWATGTGKYGVRVAGPGAVTGNVLIDTSGVVQVEGNNSYAIGVETALIGNLNNYGTITTYGDNSVGIRSTAAITGNVTVDGSVSANGAGASAVSIGNDVSGRVTVQGSLT
;
A
#
# COMPACT_ATOMS: atom_id res chain seq x y z
N MET A 1 -1.05 -69.26 34.59
CA MET A 1 -0.84 -68.44 33.38
C MET A 1 -1.37 -67.04 33.62
N ARG A 2 -0.56 -66.00 33.41
CA ARG A 2 -0.97 -64.73 32.76
C ARG A 2 0.26 -63.82 32.65
N LYS A 3 0.84 -63.80 31.45
CA LYS A 3 1.92 -62.89 31.05
C LYS A 3 1.32 -61.49 30.93
N LEU A 4 1.79 -60.54 31.72
CA LEU A 4 1.47 -59.12 31.54
C LEU A 4 2.41 -58.56 30.48
N LEU A 5 1.91 -58.36 29.26
CA LEU A 5 2.59 -57.59 28.23
C LEU A 5 2.36 -56.11 28.54
N ALA A 6 3.38 -55.42 29.01
CA ALA A 6 3.39 -53.97 29.04
C ALA A 6 3.62 -53.46 27.62
N ALA A 7 2.56 -52.99 26.95
CA ALA A 7 2.67 -52.29 25.69
C ALA A 7 3.23 -50.89 25.97
N ALA A 8 4.49 -50.66 25.60
CA ALA A 8 5.08 -49.32 25.59
C ALA A 8 4.46 -48.53 24.44
N VAL A 9 3.52 -47.63 24.76
CA VAL A 9 3.02 -46.63 23.81
C VAL A 9 4.13 -45.59 23.65
N ALA A 10 4.84 -45.65 22.54
CA ALA A 10 5.78 -44.60 22.16
C ALA A 10 4.99 -43.34 21.80
N ILE A 11 4.96 -42.38 22.71
CA ILE A 11 4.53 -41.01 22.42
C ILE A 11 5.63 -40.41 21.53
N ALA A 12 5.45 -40.51 20.21
CA ALA A 12 6.26 -39.76 19.27
C ALA A 12 5.99 -38.25 19.52
N PRO A 13 7.00 -37.41 19.75
CA PRO A 13 6.81 -35.98 19.73
C PRO A 13 6.40 -35.59 18.31
N LEU A 14 5.17 -35.11 18.15
CA LEU A 14 4.74 -34.38 16.96
C LEU A 14 5.52 -33.06 16.94
N MET A 15 6.73 -33.10 16.39
CA MET A 15 7.50 -31.93 16.06
C MET A 15 6.79 -31.24 14.90
N ALA A 16 5.89 -30.31 15.22
CA ALA A 16 5.42 -29.33 14.26
C ALA A 16 6.65 -28.51 13.85
N ALA A 17 7.20 -28.83 12.69
CA ALA A 17 8.16 -27.96 12.03
C ALA A 17 7.41 -26.67 11.68
N ALA A 18 7.46 -25.68 12.58
CA ALA A 18 7.18 -24.30 12.21
C ALA A 18 8.27 -23.94 11.20
N GLY A 19 7.95 -24.05 9.91
CA GLY A 19 8.80 -23.52 8.87
C GLY A 19 9.04 -22.05 9.20
N ALA A 20 10.30 -21.69 9.46
CA ALA A 20 10.69 -20.29 9.40
C ALA A 20 10.44 -19.87 7.95
N HIS A 21 9.31 -19.21 7.69
CA HIS A 21 9.14 -18.48 6.45
C HIS A 21 10.17 -17.36 6.53
N ALA A 22 11.32 -17.57 5.88
CA ALA A 22 12.23 -16.48 5.60
C ALA A 22 11.43 -15.43 4.85
N GLU A 23 11.58 -14.17 5.20
CA GLU A 23 11.10 -13.04 4.41
C GLU A 23 12.33 -12.33 3.84
N VAL A 24 12.17 -11.67 2.70
CA VAL A 24 13.21 -10.81 2.15
C VAL A 24 13.16 -9.46 2.87
N VAL A 25 14.22 -9.19 3.64
CA VAL A 25 14.37 -7.91 4.35
C VAL A 25 15.15 -6.93 3.47
N ILE A 26 14.49 -5.84 3.08
CA ILE A 26 15.13 -4.69 2.44
C ILE A 26 15.64 -3.78 3.55
N SER A 27 16.94 -3.82 3.82
CA SER A 27 17.61 -3.04 4.86
C SER A 27 18.42 -1.85 4.33
N THR A 28 18.58 -1.77 3.00
CA THR A 28 19.23 -0.67 2.29
C THR A 28 18.34 -0.16 1.15
N VAL A 29 18.52 1.10 0.76
CA VAL A 29 17.76 1.70 -0.34
C VAL A 29 18.14 1.06 -1.68
N ARG A 30 17.13 0.74 -2.47
CA ARG A 30 17.26 0.22 -3.83
C ARG A 30 16.82 1.26 -4.86
N THR A 31 17.33 1.15 -6.08
CA THR A 31 16.95 1.97 -7.24
C THR A 31 16.27 1.16 -8.34
N THR A 32 15.84 -0.05 -8.00
CA THR A 32 15.14 -0.96 -8.91
C THR A 32 13.84 -1.45 -8.26
N PRO A 33 12.77 -1.68 -9.06
CA PRO A 33 11.54 -2.28 -8.58
C PRO A 33 11.76 -3.62 -7.88
N ILE A 34 10.78 -4.01 -7.06
CA ILE A 34 10.72 -5.34 -6.46
C ILE A 34 9.32 -5.93 -6.63
N LEU A 35 9.27 -7.24 -6.81
CA LEU A 35 8.04 -7.99 -6.99
C LEU A 35 8.04 -9.24 -6.10
N THR A 36 6.89 -9.54 -5.50
CA THR A 36 6.77 -10.65 -4.54
C THR A 36 7.04 -12.01 -5.16
N SER A 37 6.72 -12.22 -6.44
CA SER A 37 6.96 -13.49 -7.15
C SER A 37 8.45 -13.79 -7.40
N ASN A 38 9.32 -12.79 -7.20
CA ASN A 38 10.77 -12.92 -7.36
C ASN A 38 11.53 -12.12 -6.28
N ALA A 39 10.99 -12.05 -5.07
CA ALA A 39 11.55 -11.24 -3.99
C ALA A 39 13.01 -11.60 -3.68
N THR A 40 13.38 -12.88 -3.77
CA THR A 40 14.76 -13.37 -3.52
C THR A 40 15.68 -13.25 -4.73
N GLY A 41 15.17 -12.84 -5.89
CA GLY A 41 15.85 -12.88 -7.19
C GLY A 41 15.80 -14.23 -7.89
N SER A 42 15.26 -15.29 -7.24
CA SER A 42 15.04 -16.60 -7.86
C SER A 42 13.71 -17.28 -7.48
N ALA A 43 12.99 -16.74 -6.49
CA ALA A 43 11.76 -17.32 -5.97
C ALA A 43 10.88 -16.25 -5.31
N ALA A 44 9.60 -16.60 -5.16
CA ALA A 44 8.62 -15.79 -4.48
C ALA A 44 8.86 -15.76 -2.97
N ASP A 45 8.65 -14.60 -2.34
CA ASP A 45 8.74 -14.46 -0.90
C ASP A 45 8.00 -13.22 -0.38
N ASN A 46 7.75 -13.17 0.93
CA ASN A 46 7.31 -11.97 1.62
C ASN A 46 8.43 -10.91 1.56
N ILE A 47 8.03 -9.64 1.52
CA ILE A 47 8.97 -8.51 1.51
C ILE A 47 8.73 -7.66 2.76
N ARG A 48 9.79 -7.38 3.52
CA ARG A 48 9.75 -6.41 4.62
C ARG A 48 10.82 -5.33 4.43
N PHE A 49 10.42 -4.08 4.44
CA PHE A 49 11.36 -2.96 4.54
C PHE A 49 11.66 -2.70 6.01
N SER A 50 12.94 -2.59 6.38
CA SER A 50 13.37 -2.41 7.77
C SER A 50 14.59 -1.48 7.87
N GLY A 51 14.74 -0.77 8.99
CA GLY A 51 15.90 0.09 9.24
C GLY A 51 16.03 1.20 8.19
N SER A 52 17.18 1.28 7.51
CA SER A 52 17.43 2.20 6.40
C SER A 52 16.93 1.69 5.04
N GLY A 53 16.09 0.66 5.03
CA GLY A 53 15.52 0.07 3.82
C GLY A 53 14.62 1.04 3.06
N GLY A 54 14.63 0.92 1.73
CA GLY A 54 13.71 1.68 0.90
C GLY A 54 13.84 1.40 -0.58
N ILE A 55 13.02 2.08 -1.38
CA ILE A 55 13.14 2.15 -2.84
C ILE A 55 13.04 3.62 -3.26
N ASN A 56 13.90 4.05 -4.17
CA ASN A 56 13.81 5.34 -4.85
C ASN A 56 13.79 5.11 -6.37
N LEU A 57 12.68 5.43 -7.01
CA LEU A 57 12.51 5.43 -8.47
C LEU A 57 12.12 6.83 -8.96
N SER A 58 12.08 7.02 -10.28
CA SER A 58 11.49 8.19 -10.94
C SER A 58 10.35 7.86 -11.91
N SER A 59 10.06 6.57 -12.09
CA SER A 59 8.99 6.13 -12.98
C SER A 59 8.58 4.68 -12.67
N GLY A 60 7.41 4.28 -13.16
CA GLY A 60 6.93 2.90 -13.07
C GLY A 60 6.40 2.55 -11.69
N THR A 61 6.44 1.26 -11.37
CA THR A 61 5.94 0.71 -10.10
C THR A 61 7.10 0.32 -9.19
N ALA A 62 7.13 0.83 -7.95
CA ALA A 62 8.22 0.51 -7.02
C ALA A 62 8.09 -0.88 -6.39
N VAL A 63 6.90 -1.23 -5.91
CA VAL A 63 6.61 -2.56 -5.35
C VAL A 63 5.41 -3.17 -6.04
N THR A 64 5.54 -4.42 -6.49
CA THR A 64 4.44 -5.18 -7.09
C THR A 64 4.15 -6.44 -6.26
N ILE A 65 2.94 -6.55 -5.75
CA ILE A 65 2.42 -7.75 -5.09
C ILE A 65 1.67 -8.58 -6.13
N ASP A 66 2.35 -9.57 -6.70
CA ASP A 66 1.89 -10.44 -7.79
C ASP A 66 1.88 -11.94 -7.42
N SER A 67 2.19 -12.29 -6.17
CA SER A 67 2.09 -13.64 -5.63
C SER A 67 1.34 -13.64 -4.30
N SER A 68 1.07 -14.82 -3.73
CA SER A 68 0.42 -14.95 -2.42
C SER A 68 1.42 -14.74 -1.26
N ASN A 69 2.12 -13.62 -1.31
CA ASN A 69 3.13 -13.19 -0.34
C ASN A 69 2.86 -11.74 0.05
N THR A 70 3.14 -11.40 1.31
CA THR A 70 2.81 -10.11 1.90
C THR A 70 3.92 -9.08 1.73
N VAL A 71 3.55 -7.80 1.79
CA VAL A 71 4.52 -6.69 1.91
C VAL A 71 4.28 -5.92 3.21
N THR A 72 5.35 -5.68 3.96
CA THR A 72 5.36 -4.79 5.12
C THR A 72 6.38 -3.67 4.92
N ILE A 73 5.95 -2.42 5.02
CA ILE A 73 6.81 -1.24 4.98
C ILE A 73 6.93 -0.73 6.43
N ASP A 74 8.00 -1.07 7.14
CA ASP A 74 8.11 -0.70 8.57
C ASP A 74 8.32 0.80 8.78
N SER A 75 8.01 1.26 9.99
CA SER A 75 8.27 2.62 10.42
C SER A 75 9.74 3.02 10.18
N GLY A 76 9.95 4.21 9.64
CA GLY A 76 11.29 4.71 9.30
C GLY A 76 11.83 4.26 7.95
N THR A 77 11.09 3.43 7.20
CA THR A 77 11.42 3.07 5.81
C THR A 77 10.58 3.84 4.79
N ASN A 78 11.01 3.85 3.53
CA ASN A 78 10.39 4.66 2.49
C ASN A 78 10.38 3.98 1.12
N VAL A 79 9.22 3.99 0.48
CA VAL A 79 8.99 3.62 -0.92
C VAL A 79 8.67 4.89 -1.69
N ASN A 80 9.65 5.41 -2.42
CA ASN A 80 9.54 6.68 -3.12
C ASN A 80 9.59 6.47 -4.64
N VAL A 81 8.68 7.13 -5.34
CA VAL A 81 8.81 7.46 -6.75
C VAL A 81 8.84 8.98 -6.84
N GLN A 82 10.05 9.54 -6.95
CA GLN A 82 10.29 10.98 -6.88
C GLN A 82 10.42 11.57 -8.27
N ASN A 83 10.00 12.81 -8.46
CA ASN A 83 9.91 13.41 -9.80
C ASN A 83 9.19 12.45 -10.76
N ALA A 84 8.11 11.86 -10.27
CA ALA A 84 7.53 10.68 -10.85
C ALA A 84 7.00 10.99 -12.25
N ALA A 85 7.30 10.15 -13.22
CA ALA A 85 6.59 10.17 -14.49
C ALA A 85 5.08 9.88 -14.29
N ASP A 86 4.27 10.23 -15.28
CA ASP A 86 2.85 9.88 -15.29
C ASP A 86 2.63 8.38 -15.10
N ASN A 87 1.52 8.03 -14.46
CA ASN A 87 1.12 6.64 -14.18
C ASN A 87 2.06 5.86 -13.25
N SER A 88 2.95 6.55 -12.52
CA SER A 88 3.81 5.92 -11.52
C SER A 88 3.02 5.41 -10.31
N ILE A 89 3.49 4.31 -9.73
CA ILE A 89 2.83 3.62 -8.63
C ILE A 89 3.84 3.32 -7.52
N GLY A 90 3.52 3.68 -6.28
CA GLY A 90 4.31 3.24 -5.12
C GLY A 90 4.20 1.72 -4.92
N VAL A 91 2.98 1.25 -4.65
CA VAL A 91 2.67 -0.18 -4.46
C VAL A 91 1.50 -0.60 -5.35
N LEU A 92 1.72 -1.57 -6.23
CA LEU A 92 0.67 -2.25 -6.99
C LEU A 92 0.36 -3.59 -6.32
N ILE A 93 -0.92 -3.88 -6.10
CA ILE A 93 -1.41 -5.20 -5.69
C ILE A 93 -2.23 -5.76 -6.84
N ASN A 94 -1.72 -6.81 -7.48
CA ASN A 94 -2.38 -7.46 -8.60
C ASN A 94 -3.57 -8.29 -8.13
N GLY A 95 -4.67 -8.24 -8.88
CA GLY A 95 -5.82 -9.12 -8.70
C GLY A 95 -5.45 -10.60 -8.78
N GLY A 96 -6.25 -11.44 -8.12
CA GLY A 96 -6.12 -12.90 -8.17
C GLY A 96 -5.16 -13.50 -7.15
N VAL A 97 -4.64 -12.72 -6.21
CA VAL A 97 -3.70 -13.18 -5.17
C VAL A 97 -4.32 -13.17 -3.77
N THR A 98 -3.80 -14.01 -2.88
CA THR A 98 -4.10 -13.95 -1.43
C THR A 98 -2.92 -13.30 -0.72
N THR A 99 -3.05 -12.03 -0.33
CA THR A 99 -1.95 -11.23 0.20
C THR A 99 -2.44 -10.15 1.17
N GLY A 100 -1.50 -9.51 1.86
CA GLY A 100 -1.74 -8.31 2.65
C GLY A 100 -0.64 -7.27 2.43
N LEU A 101 -1.04 -6.01 2.54
CA LEU A 101 -0.14 -4.86 2.61
C LEU A 101 -0.27 -4.20 3.97
N THR A 102 0.85 -3.98 4.65
CA THR A 102 0.92 -3.15 5.86
C THR A 102 1.91 -2.02 5.67
N VAL A 103 1.45 -0.79 5.84
CA VAL A 103 2.24 0.44 5.71
C VAL A 103 2.38 1.10 7.07
N ARG A 104 3.59 1.07 7.64
CA ARG A 104 4.01 1.80 8.85
C ARG A 104 5.07 2.86 8.55
N GLY A 105 5.76 2.74 7.42
CA GLY A 105 6.67 3.75 6.88
C GLY A 105 5.97 4.68 5.89
N GLN A 106 6.73 5.18 4.93
CA GLN A 106 6.26 6.18 3.97
C GLN A 106 6.15 5.60 2.56
N ILE A 107 5.06 5.94 1.87
CA ILE A 107 4.93 5.82 0.42
C ILE A 107 4.79 7.22 -0.14
N LEU A 108 5.73 7.64 -0.97
CA LEU A 108 5.73 8.95 -1.60
C LEU A 108 5.77 8.79 -3.12
N VAL A 109 4.78 9.35 -3.80
CA VAL A 109 4.80 9.51 -5.26
C VAL A 109 4.70 10.99 -5.56
N SER A 110 5.86 11.65 -5.62
CA SER A 110 5.94 13.10 -5.77
C SER A 110 5.94 13.49 -7.24
N ASP A 111 5.44 14.68 -7.54
CA ASP A 111 5.42 15.19 -8.88
C ASP A 111 6.77 15.82 -9.26
N THR A 112 6.82 16.43 -10.45
CA THR A 112 8.01 17.07 -11.01
C THR A 112 8.06 18.59 -10.77
N ILE A 113 7.02 19.17 -10.15
CA ILE A 113 7.03 20.58 -9.79
C ILE A 113 8.05 20.80 -8.66
N GLY A 114 9.15 21.46 -8.99
CA GLY A 114 10.19 21.81 -8.02
C GLY A 114 9.91 23.13 -7.29
N ASP A 115 9.41 24.13 -8.01
CA ASP A 115 9.15 25.48 -7.50
C ASP A 115 7.75 25.95 -7.95
N TYR A 116 7.03 26.59 -7.04
CA TYR A 116 5.79 27.30 -7.33
C TYR A 116 6.11 28.80 -7.43
N PRO A 117 5.78 29.49 -8.53
CA PRO A 117 5.97 30.93 -8.62
C PRO A 117 5.02 31.68 -7.68
N ASP A 118 5.34 32.93 -7.36
CA ASP A 118 4.42 33.94 -6.81
C ASP A 118 4.58 35.16 -7.74
N THR A 119 3.73 35.23 -8.77
CA THR A 119 3.92 36.07 -9.96
C THR A 119 3.59 37.53 -9.67
N ASP A 120 2.66 37.80 -8.77
CA ASP A 120 2.25 39.15 -8.39
C ASP A 120 2.77 39.59 -7.00
N SER A 121 3.50 38.71 -6.30
CA SER A 121 4.21 39.00 -5.06
C SER A 121 3.29 39.37 -3.90
N ASP A 122 2.09 38.80 -3.84
CA ASP A 122 1.15 39.02 -2.75
C ASP A 122 1.31 38.02 -1.59
N GLY A 123 2.16 37.00 -1.79
CA GLY A 123 2.52 36.00 -0.80
C GLY A 123 1.74 34.69 -0.88
N ASP A 124 0.81 34.54 -1.84
CA ASP A 124 0.31 33.23 -2.23
C ASP A 124 1.13 32.61 -3.39
N LEU A 125 1.21 31.28 -3.40
CA LEU A 125 1.93 30.57 -4.45
C LEU A 125 0.96 30.32 -5.62
N ASP A 126 1.37 30.78 -6.79
CA ASP A 126 0.68 30.59 -8.05
C ASP A 126 0.92 29.20 -8.65
N GLY A 127 -0.02 28.82 -9.51
CA GLY A 127 0.10 27.67 -10.39
C GLY A 127 -0.65 26.43 -9.91
N PRO A 128 -0.58 25.34 -10.69
CA PRO A 128 -1.32 24.13 -10.39
C PRO A 128 -0.65 23.37 -9.24
N TRP A 129 -1.45 22.69 -8.40
CA TRP A 129 -0.96 21.78 -7.36
C TRP A 129 -0.10 20.62 -7.87
N ALA A 130 -0.26 20.25 -9.14
CA ALA A 130 0.50 19.20 -9.81
C ALA A 130 0.43 19.36 -11.33
N THR A 131 1.47 18.94 -12.06
CA THR A 131 1.53 18.86 -13.52
C THR A 131 1.35 17.43 -14.03
N GLY A 132 1.83 16.42 -13.30
CA GLY A 132 1.72 15.02 -13.69
C GLY A 132 0.31 14.44 -13.51
N THR A 133 0.08 13.21 -13.96
CA THR A 133 -1.24 12.56 -13.88
C THR A 133 -1.20 11.05 -13.63
N GLY A 134 -2.34 10.52 -13.16
CA GLY A 134 -2.61 9.08 -13.09
C GLY A 134 -1.75 8.32 -12.08
N LYS A 135 -1.19 9.00 -11.08
CA LYS A 135 -0.27 8.41 -10.10
C LYS A 135 -1.02 7.72 -8.97
N TYR A 136 -0.39 6.71 -8.37
CA TYR A 136 -0.95 5.96 -7.25
C TYR A 136 0.04 5.74 -6.12
N GLY A 137 -0.38 5.93 -4.87
CA GLY A 137 0.40 5.52 -3.71
C GLY A 137 0.30 4.01 -3.55
N VAL A 138 -0.93 3.53 -3.34
CA VAL A 138 -1.33 2.12 -3.33
C VAL A 138 -2.43 1.91 -4.37
N ARG A 139 -2.24 0.94 -5.26
CA ARG A 139 -3.23 0.56 -6.27
C ARG A 139 -3.56 -0.92 -6.16
N VAL A 140 -4.82 -1.25 -5.94
CA VAL A 140 -5.35 -2.63 -5.96
C VAL A 140 -6.12 -2.82 -7.26
N ALA A 141 -5.53 -3.52 -8.22
CA ALA A 141 -6.04 -3.59 -9.59
C ALA A 141 -5.66 -4.89 -10.29
N GLY A 142 -6.26 -5.15 -11.45
CA GLY A 142 -5.95 -6.33 -12.27
C GLY A 142 -7.02 -7.42 -12.20
N PRO A 143 -6.77 -8.59 -12.83
CA PRO A 143 -7.79 -9.61 -13.03
C PRO A 143 -8.11 -10.37 -11.73
N GLY A 144 -9.39 -10.51 -11.40
CA GLY A 144 -9.83 -11.26 -10.24
C GLY A 144 -9.69 -10.50 -8.91
N ALA A 145 -10.26 -11.06 -7.85
CA ALA A 145 -10.28 -10.44 -6.54
C ALA A 145 -8.93 -10.59 -5.82
N VAL A 146 -8.57 -9.59 -5.02
CA VAL A 146 -7.49 -9.70 -4.02
C VAL A 146 -8.12 -10.19 -2.72
N THR A 147 -7.57 -11.25 -2.12
CA THR A 147 -8.01 -11.73 -0.80
C THR A 147 -7.01 -11.35 0.27
N GLY A 148 -7.46 -10.59 1.28
CA GLY A 148 -6.66 -10.11 2.40
C GLY A 148 -6.81 -8.60 2.61
N ASN A 149 -5.94 -8.01 3.42
CA ASN A 149 -6.15 -6.65 3.93
C ASN A 149 -5.17 -5.64 3.35
N VAL A 150 -5.63 -4.41 3.21
CA VAL A 150 -4.78 -3.22 3.02
C VAL A 150 -4.86 -2.38 4.28
N LEU A 151 -3.70 -2.19 4.93
CA LEU A 151 -3.59 -1.47 6.19
C LEU A 151 -2.57 -0.35 6.07
N ILE A 152 -3.02 0.89 6.21
CA ILE A 152 -2.17 2.02 6.57
C ILE A 152 -2.26 2.16 8.09
N ASP A 153 -1.20 1.74 8.77
CA ASP A 153 -1.10 1.76 10.23
C ASP A 153 -0.90 3.21 10.72
N THR A 154 -0.96 3.41 12.04
CA THR A 154 -0.89 4.72 12.71
C THR A 154 0.32 5.59 12.34
N SER A 155 1.48 4.99 12.09
CA SER A 155 2.68 5.71 11.63
C SER A 155 2.82 5.78 10.11
N GLY A 156 1.94 5.08 9.38
CA GLY A 156 1.98 5.01 7.93
C GLY A 156 1.63 6.35 7.29
N VAL A 157 2.40 6.72 6.27
CA VAL A 157 2.15 7.92 5.47
C VAL A 157 2.05 7.52 4.00
N VAL A 158 1.02 8.00 3.31
CA VAL A 158 0.88 7.89 1.86
C VAL A 158 0.66 9.28 1.28
N GLN A 159 1.60 9.75 0.47
CA GLN A 159 1.51 11.03 -0.21
C GLN A 159 1.62 10.84 -1.73
N VAL A 160 0.69 11.46 -2.46
CA VAL A 160 0.70 11.45 -3.93
C VAL A 160 0.44 12.84 -4.47
N GLU A 161 1.27 13.25 -5.42
CA GLU A 161 1.14 14.50 -6.15
C GLU A 161 0.90 14.18 -7.64
N GLY A 162 -0.18 14.70 -8.20
CA GLY A 162 -0.60 14.43 -9.57
C GLY A 162 -2.08 14.74 -9.75
N ASN A 163 -2.47 15.19 -10.94
CA ASN A 163 -3.87 15.30 -11.35
C ASN A 163 -4.47 13.90 -11.59
N ASN A 164 -5.79 13.74 -11.42
CA ASN A 164 -6.48 12.45 -11.60
C ASN A 164 -5.75 11.28 -10.92
N SER A 165 -5.20 11.52 -9.73
CA SER A 165 -4.31 10.60 -9.02
C SER A 165 -4.91 10.20 -7.67
N TYR A 166 -4.45 9.08 -7.12
CA TYR A 166 -5.10 8.44 -5.97
C TYR A 166 -4.08 7.96 -4.97
N ALA A 167 -4.16 8.40 -3.71
CA ALA A 167 -3.25 7.85 -2.69
C ALA A 167 -3.54 6.37 -2.43
N ILE A 168 -4.81 5.99 -2.34
CA ILE A 168 -5.24 4.59 -2.34
C ILE A 168 -6.37 4.41 -3.36
N GLY A 169 -6.16 3.55 -4.35
CA GLY A 169 -7.18 3.16 -5.34
C GLY A 169 -7.51 1.67 -5.27
N VAL A 170 -8.78 1.33 -5.03
CA VAL A 170 -9.30 -0.05 -5.09
C VAL A 170 -10.18 -0.22 -6.33
N GLU A 171 -9.62 -0.86 -7.35
CA GLU A 171 -10.17 -0.98 -8.70
C GLU A 171 -10.57 -2.41 -9.09
N THR A 172 -10.16 -3.39 -8.29
CA THR A 172 -10.70 -4.76 -8.34
C THR A 172 -11.23 -5.17 -6.98
N ALA A 173 -12.06 -6.22 -6.93
CA ALA A 173 -12.71 -6.65 -5.70
C ALA A 173 -11.68 -6.96 -4.60
N LEU A 174 -11.90 -6.39 -3.41
CA LEU A 174 -11.09 -6.64 -2.22
C LEU A 174 -11.88 -7.51 -1.24
N ILE A 175 -11.49 -8.78 -1.13
CA ILE A 175 -12.04 -9.71 -0.15
C ILE A 175 -11.24 -9.57 1.15
N GLY A 176 -11.59 -8.54 1.92
CA GLY A 176 -10.94 -8.19 3.17
C GLY A 176 -11.18 -6.72 3.53
N ASN A 177 -10.38 -6.21 4.47
CA ASN A 177 -10.55 -4.86 5.00
C ASN A 177 -9.63 -3.85 4.33
N LEU A 178 -10.12 -2.62 4.19
CA LEU A 178 -9.32 -1.44 3.90
C LEU A 178 -9.31 -0.55 5.15
N ASN A 179 -8.16 -0.42 5.80
CA ASN A 179 -8.03 0.35 7.03
C ASN A 179 -6.99 1.46 6.87
N ASN A 180 -7.39 2.68 7.18
CA ASN A 180 -6.52 3.84 7.35
C ASN A 180 -6.56 4.32 8.79
N TYR A 181 -5.43 4.18 9.49
CA TYR A 181 -5.15 4.79 10.80
C TYR A 181 -4.04 5.85 10.71
N GLY A 182 -3.37 5.95 9.57
CA GLY A 182 -2.25 6.86 9.34
C GLY A 182 -2.65 8.13 8.59
N THR A 183 -1.67 8.73 7.91
CA THR A 183 -1.84 10.00 7.19
C THR A 183 -1.84 9.76 5.69
N ILE A 184 -2.88 10.26 5.02
CA ILE A 184 -3.01 10.23 3.57
C ILE A 184 -3.13 11.66 3.05
N THR A 185 -2.28 12.03 2.09
CA THR A 185 -2.32 13.35 1.45
C THR A 185 -2.26 13.21 -0.06
N THR A 186 -3.14 13.92 -0.75
CA THR A 186 -3.11 14.04 -2.21
C THR A 186 -3.07 15.50 -2.63
N TYR A 187 -2.28 15.81 -3.65
CA TYR A 187 -2.21 17.11 -4.31
C TYR A 187 -2.47 16.94 -5.80
N GLY A 188 -3.30 17.80 -6.38
CA GLY A 188 -3.67 17.79 -7.79
C GLY A 188 -5.17 17.78 -8.01
N ASP A 189 -5.57 18.25 -9.19
CA ASP A 189 -6.97 18.37 -9.58
C ASP A 189 -7.59 17.01 -9.87
N ASN A 190 -8.87 16.84 -9.50
CA ASN A 190 -9.65 15.60 -9.66
C ASN A 190 -9.00 14.38 -8.99
N SER A 191 -8.17 14.61 -7.98
CA SER A 191 -7.47 13.57 -7.24
C SER A 191 -8.21 13.17 -5.97
N VAL A 192 -8.04 11.92 -5.53
CA VAL A 192 -8.76 11.40 -4.36
C VAL A 192 -7.81 10.71 -3.39
N GLY A 193 -7.93 11.01 -2.09
CA GLY A 193 -7.14 10.35 -1.05
C GLY A 193 -7.39 8.84 -1.04
N ILE A 194 -8.62 8.43 -0.74
CA ILE A 194 -9.04 7.02 -0.78
C ILE A 194 -10.18 6.87 -1.77
N ARG A 195 -9.99 6.06 -2.81
CA ARG A 195 -11.02 5.74 -3.81
C ARG A 195 -11.26 4.25 -3.91
N SER A 196 -12.53 3.86 -3.97
CA SER A 196 -12.96 2.51 -4.35
C SER A 196 -13.96 2.58 -5.50
N THR A 197 -13.68 1.84 -6.57
CA THR A 197 -14.59 1.63 -7.71
C THR A 197 -15.04 0.18 -7.85
N ALA A 198 -14.49 -0.72 -7.03
CA ALA A 198 -14.84 -2.13 -6.95
C ALA A 198 -15.26 -2.52 -5.52
N ALA A 199 -16.03 -3.60 -5.40
CA ALA A 199 -16.61 -4.03 -4.14
C ALA A 199 -15.56 -4.40 -3.08
N ILE A 200 -15.85 -4.09 -1.82
CA ILE A 200 -15.05 -4.45 -0.64
C ILE A 200 -15.91 -5.32 0.28
N THR A 201 -15.50 -6.56 0.56
CA THR A 201 -16.34 -7.46 1.38
C THR A 201 -16.16 -7.23 2.88
N GLY A 202 -15.01 -6.72 3.32
CA GLY A 202 -14.74 -6.40 4.70
C GLY A 202 -15.13 -4.98 5.09
N ASN A 203 -14.61 -4.54 6.22
CA ASN A 203 -14.81 -3.18 6.70
C ASN A 203 -13.94 -2.19 5.93
N VAL A 204 -14.44 -0.96 5.81
CA VAL A 204 -13.66 0.20 5.40
C VAL A 204 -13.55 1.12 6.62
N THR A 205 -12.33 1.33 7.11
CA THR A 205 -12.07 2.18 8.28
C THR A 205 -11.21 3.36 7.86
N VAL A 206 -11.70 4.59 8.10
CA VAL A 206 -10.96 5.84 7.90
C VAL A 206 -10.94 6.59 9.23
N ASP A 207 -9.96 6.24 10.05
CA ASP A 207 -9.75 6.79 11.40
C ASP A 207 -8.53 7.73 11.45
N GLY A 208 -7.56 7.51 10.56
CA GLY A 208 -6.46 8.44 10.29
C GLY A 208 -6.88 9.66 9.45
N SER A 209 -6.00 10.65 9.33
CA SER A 209 -6.26 11.87 8.56
C SER A 209 -6.13 11.64 7.05
N VAL A 210 -7.06 12.19 6.26
CA VAL A 210 -7.03 12.16 4.80
C VAL A 210 -7.27 13.56 4.25
N SER A 211 -6.33 14.06 3.46
CA SER A 211 -6.41 15.38 2.82
C SER A 211 -6.28 15.27 1.30
N ALA A 212 -7.12 16.00 0.57
CA ALA A 212 -7.05 16.11 -0.88
C ALA A 212 -7.11 17.58 -1.33
N ASN A 213 -6.04 18.04 -1.98
CA ASN A 213 -5.81 19.44 -2.30
C ASN A 213 -5.80 19.62 -3.82
N GLY A 214 -6.80 20.30 -4.37
CA GLY A 214 -6.93 20.55 -5.80
C GLY A 214 -8.37 20.82 -6.20
N ALA A 215 -8.57 21.39 -7.38
CA ALA A 215 -9.91 21.59 -7.91
C ALA A 215 -10.57 20.24 -8.18
N GLY A 216 -11.78 20.03 -7.66
CA GLY A 216 -12.49 18.75 -7.81
C GLY A 216 -11.88 17.58 -7.04
N ALA A 217 -10.94 17.83 -6.14
CA ALA A 217 -10.35 16.80 -5.29
C ALA A 217 -11.32 16.35 -4.18
N SER A 218 -11.15 15.12 -3.69
CA SER A 218 -11.96 14.57 -2.59
C SER A 218 -11.13 13.71 -1.65
N ALA A 219 -11.29 13.84 -0.34
CA ALA A 219 -10.57 13.01 0.62
C ALA A 219 -10.92 11.52 0.46
N VAL A 220 -12.22 11.20 0.37
CA VAL A 220 -12.71 9.81 0.30
C VAL A 220 -13.85 9.68 -0.71
N SER A 221 -13.77 8.67 -1.58
CA SER A 221 -14.81 8.32 -2.56
C SER A 221 -15.02 6.80 -2.58
N ILE A 222 -16.11 6.33 -1.98
CA ILE A 222 -16.51 4.91 -2.00
C ILE A 222 -17.64 4.75 -3.01
N GLY A 223 -17.28 4.30 -4.23
CA GLY A 223 -18.17 4.24 -5.37
C GLY A 223 -18.75 2.86 -5.69
N ASN A 224 -18.57 1.88 -4.81
CA ASN A 224 -19.09 0.52 -4.97
C ASN A 224 -19.50 -0.07 -3.61
N ASP A 225 -20.05 -1.28 -3.62
CA ASP A 225 -20.61 -1.93 -2.43
C ASP A 225 -19.52 -2.25 -1.39
N VAL A 226 -19.81 -1.91 -0.15
CA VAL A 226 -19.07 -2.37 1.03
C VAL A 226 -19.99 -3.29 1.82
N SER A 227 -19.62 -4.58 1.94
CA SER A 227 -20.45 -5.54 2.70
C SER A 227 -20.25 -5.41 4.21
N GLY A 228 -19.08 -4.97 4.65
CA GLY A 228 -18.78 -4.68 6.05
C GLY A 228 -19.23 -3.29 6.48
N ARG A 229 -18.77 -2.88 7.67
CA ARG A 229 -19.01 -1.54 8.20
C ARG A 229 -18.08 -0.53 7.54
N VAL A 230 -18.63 0.60 7.15
CA VAL A 230 -17.86 1.82 6.84
C VAL A 230 -17.76 2.66 8.10
N THR A 231 -16.54 2.97 8.55
CA THR A 231 -16.27 3.85 9.68
C THR A 231 -15.47 5.05 9.20
N VAL A 232 -15.98 6.24 9.50
CA VAL A 232 -15.27 7.50 9.25
C VAL A 232 -15.22 8.26 10.57
N GLN A 233 -14.01 8.37 11.13
CA GLN A 233 -13.74 9.02 12.42
C GLN A 233 -12.52 9.94 12.37
N GLY A 234 -11.69 9.81 11.34
CA GLY A 234 -10.55 10.69 11.10
C GLY A 234 -10.92 12.05 10.51
N SER A 235 -9.95 12.95 10.47
CA SER A 235 -10.08 14.25 9.80
C SER A 235 -10.06 14.09 8.29
N LEU A 236 -11.11 14.57 7.61
CA LEU A 236 -11.21 14.58 6.14
C LEU A 236 -11.28 16.03 5.67
N THR A 237 -10.36 16.43 4.78
CA THR A 237 -10.28 17.79 4.23
C THR A 237 -10.10 17.77 2.73
#